data_AF-A0A0G1Q7U4-F1
#
_entry.id   AF-A0A0G1Q7U4-F1
#
_cell.length_a   1.000
_cell.length_b   1.000
_cell.length_c   1.000
_cell.angle_alpha   90.00
_cell.angle_beta   90.00
_cell.angle_gamma   90.00
#
_symmetry.space_group_name_H-M   'P 1'
#
loop_
_entity.id
_entity.type
_entity.pdbx_description
1 polymer ?
#
loop_
_entity_poly.entity_id
_entity_poly.type
_entity_poly.pdbx_seq_one_letter_code
_entity_poly.pdbx_strand_id
1 'polypeptide(L)'
;MFPFSRPTFESSPSAASVEAGFQRTSEVLGKAIMDSVSSVRDSLPEQYRAHFETLRQEIIDFTKAHGIPRESLGKPDLLRESTRKLSIPDLERLANLLERFEYLIVKKEPWKNTKAIEYGENFYHLKEQYDSQVSLLEQIGILKEGAITGIDGHEYPVPTLEQIASRLFERRGELSTKHDQGFAKLLLVPFGMSLDALQETLEQFLLKYKKDHPSFDLYTDSPLLTCKDYQGADIGDFPKLVYYLQSFDPKDLQGKTKIEILREQEDNQDSFPGWIVHLLQPSNPSDPHSPGFASIPREGRGTPHGDLVPRPPLEAGQSPNEYFSILQKAREYEDSPYHGETGMTPEDWITAFMIHLSETGKPLDDWENVTESDSYLTGAFFRSSDLVPRAHWSRDLHRVFLVLSDNFPNIGVRSSVIV
;
A
#
# COMPACT_ATOMS: atom_id res chain seq x y z
N MET A 1 34.10 -76.46 9.55
CA MET A 1 33.73 -75.73 10.78
C MET A 1 32.31 -75.22 10.58
N PHE A 2 31.47 -75.35 11.62
CA PHE A 2 30.02 -75.18 11.62
C PHE A 2 29.48 -73.81 11.11
N PRO A 3 28.17 -73.73 10.76
CA PRO A 3 27.58 -72.76 9.83
C PRO A 3 26.96 -71.55 10.54
N PHE A 4 26.71 -70.46 9.80
CA PHE A 4 25.77 -69.41 10.24
C PHE A 4 24.97 -68.80 9.08
N SER A 5 23.68 -69.13 9.10
CA SER A 5 22.46 -68.35 8.85
C SER A 5 22.47 -67.07 7.99
N ARG A 6 21.56 -67.06 7.00
CA ARG A 6 20.91 -65.89 6.38
C ARG A 6 20.10 -65.08 7.43
N PRO A 7 19.84 -63.77 7.24
CA PRO A 7 18.72 -63.38 6.36
C PRO A 7 18.92 -62.11 5.51
N THR A 8 18.19 -62.11 4.39
CA THR A 8 17.77 -60.99 3.55
C THR A 8 17.00 -59.93 4.35
N PHE A 9 17.35 -58.65 4.16
CA PHE A 9 16.50 -57.51 4.51
C PHE A 9 16.15 -56.75 3.22
N GLU A 10 14.95 -57.02 2.71
CA GLU A 10 14.16 -56.00 2.01
C GLU A 10 13.52 -55.12 3.08
N SER A 11 13.58 -53.80 2.89
CA SER A 11 12.44 -52.90 3.15
C SER A 11 12.80 -51.49 2.70
N SER A 12 12.34 -51.15 1.50
CA SER A 12 12.18 -49.76 1.07
C SER A 12 11.17 -49.06 1.99
N PRO A 13 11.39 -47.81 2.42
CA PRO A 13 10.36 -47.06 3.12
C PRO A 13 9.21 -46.77 2.17
N SER A 14 8.02 -47.18 2.59
CA SER A 14 6.76 -47.04 1.88
C SER A 14 6.45 -45.58 1.53
N ALA A 15 6.32 -45.28 0.24
CA ALA A 15 5.77 -44.02 -0.27
C ALA A 15 4.29 -43.81 0.11
N ALA A 16 3.59 -44.85 0.57
CA ALA A 16 2.16 -44.79 0.88
C ALA A 16 1.82 -43.99 2.15
N SER A 17 2.77 -43.75 3.06
CA SER A 17 2.48 -43.00 4.30
C SER A 17 2.42 -41.48 4.08
N VAL A 18 3.17 -40.96 3.11
CA VAL A 18 3.19 -39.52 2.78
C VAL A 18 1.97 -39.14 1.94
N GLU A 19 1.61 -39.97 0.95
CA GLU A 19 0.39 -39.80 0.15
C GLU A 19 -0.89 -39.91 0.99
N ALA A 20 -0.97 -40.87 1.91
CA ALA A 20 -2.13 -41.02 2.79
C ALA A 20 -2.28 -39.87 3.79
N GLY A 21 -1.17 -39.22 4.19
CA GLY A 21 -1.17 -38.00 4.99
C GLY A 21 -1.70 -36.80 4.21
N PHE A 22 -1.23 -36.62 2.97
CA PHE A 22 -1.65 -35.54 2.06
C PHE A 22 -3.12 -35.65 1.62
N GLN A 23 -3.61 -36.86 1.36
CA GLN A 23 -5.03 -37.07 1.02
C GLN A 23 -5.95 -36.73 2.19
N ARG A 24 -5.57 -37.10 3.43
CA ARG A 24 -6.35 -36.76 4.62
C ARG A 24 -6.38 -35.27 4.91
N THR A 25 -5.29 -34.54 4.70
CA THR A 25 -5.27 -33.09 4.89
C THR A 25 -6.10 -32.37 3.83
N SER A 26 -6.05 -32.75 2.55
CA SER A 26 -6.86 -32.11 1.50
C SER A 26 -8.36 -32.35 1.68
N GLU A 27 -8.76 -33.54 2.12
CA GLU A 27 -10.17 -33.86 2.41
C GLU A 27 -10.71 -33.04 3.59
N VAL A 28 -9.91 -32.87 4.65
CA VAL A 28 -10.27 -32.03 5.80
C VAL A 28 -10.33 -30.56 5.41
N LEU A 29 -9.39 -30.09 4.58
CA LEU A 29 -9.35 -28.72 4.09
C LEU A 29 -10.58 -28.40 3.24
N GLY A 30 -10.86 -29.24 2.23
CA GLY A 30 -12.02 -29.08 1.36
C GLY A 30 -13.34 -29.11 2.13
N LYS A 31 -13.48 -30.01 3.10
CA LYS A 31 -14.68 -30.10 3.94
C LYS A 31 -14.87 -28.86 4.82
N ALA A 32 -13.79 -28.34 5.41
CA ALA A 32 -13.84 -27.13 6.23
C ALA A 32 -14.21 -25.87 5.41
N ILE A 33 -13.78 -25.80 4.14
CA ILE A 33 -14.14 -24.68 3.24
C ILE A 33 -15.58 -24.82 2.73
N MET A 34 -16.01 -26.02 2.32
CA MET A 34 -17.30 -26.23 1.66
C MET A 34 -18.51 -26.25 2.60
N ASP A 35 -18.43 -26.93 3.76
CA ASP A 35 -19.63 -27.41 4.46
C ASP A 35 -20.05 -26.61 5.71
N SER A 36 -19.47 -25.43 5.98
CA SER A 36 -19.79 -24.64 7.18
C SER A 36 -19.84 -25.51 8.45
N VAL A 37 -18.84 -26.39 8.62
CA VAL A 37 -18.89 -27.32 9.73
C VAL A 37 -18.58 -26.54 10.99
N SER A 38 -19.64 -26.18 11.73
CA SER A 38 -19.55 -25.56 13.05
C SER A 38 -18.51 -26.28 13.89
N SER A 39 -18.37 -27.61 13.80
CA SER A 39 -17.36 -28.35 14.54
C SER A 39 -15.89 -27.98 14.24
N VAL A 40 -15.51 -27.61 13.02
CA VAL A 40 -14.13 -27.21 12.70
C VAL A 40 -13.86 -25.81 13.25
N ARG A 41 -14.77 -24.87 12.99
CA ARG A 41 -14.72 -23.52 13.55
C ARG A 41 -14.76 -23.53 15.08
N ASP A 42 -15.66 -24.31 15.66
CA ASP A 42 -15.89 -24.39 17.09
C ASP A 42 -14.74 -25.11 17.81
N SER A 43 -13.94 -25.91 17.08
CA SER A 43 -12.68 -26.48 17.56
C SER A 43 -11.53 -25.46 17.68
N LEU A 44 -11.68 -24.27 17.10
CA LEU A 44 -10.73 -23.17 17.26
C LEU A 44 -11.02 -22.39 18.54
N PRO A 45 -9.98 -21.83 19.20
CA PRO A 45 -10.16 -20.81 20.22
C PRO A 45 -11.10 -19.71 19.73
N GLU A 46 -11.98 -19.23 20.62
CA GLU A 46 -13.04 -18.28 20.26
C GLU A 46 -12.51 -17.01 19.57
N GLN A 47 -11.35 -16.52 20.03
CA GLN A 47 -10.63 -15.39 19.46
C GLN A 47 -10.18 -15.57 18.00
N TYR A 48 -10.13 -16.80 17.48
CA TYR A 48 -9.68 -17.10 16.11
C TYR A 48 -10.81 -17.54 15.17
N ARG A 49 -12.06 -17.60 15.66
CA ARG A 49 -13.21 -18.00 14.84
C ARG A 49 -13.53 -16.97 13.76
N ALA A 50 -13.36 -15.68 14.05
CA ALA A 50 -13.52 -14.62 13.04
C ALA A 50 -12.47 -14.77 11.92
N HIS A 51 -11.21 -15.01 12.27
CA HIS A 51 -10.13 -15.23 11.30
C HIS A 51 -10.37 -16.45 10.41
N PHE A 52 -10.97 -17.52 10.96
CA PHE A 52 -11.39 -18.68 10.17
C PHE A 52 -12.43 -18.32 9.12
N GLU A 53 -13.45 -17.55 9.46
CA GLU A 53 -14.48 -17.15 8.50
C GLU A 53 -13.92 -16.20 7.44
N THR A 54 -13.04 -15.26 7.83
CA THR A 54 -12.35 -14.37 6.88
C THR A 54 -11.56 -15.16 5.85
N LEU A 55 -10.67 -16.05 6.30
CA LEU A 55 -9.80 -16.80 5.40
C LEU A 55 -10.58 -17.80 4.54
N ARG A 56 -11.65 -18.37 5.08
CA ARG A 56 -12.60 -19.19 4.31
C ARG A 56 -13.26 -18.37 3.20
N GLN A 57 -13.67 -17.15 3.51
CA GLN A 57 -14.31 -16.24 2.57
C GLN A 57 -13.32 -15.77 1.50
N GLU A 58 -12.07 -15.45 1.86
CA GLU A 58 -10.97 -15.14 0.91
C GLU A 58 -10.80 -16.26 -0.14
N ILE A 59 -10.75 -17.53 0.29
CA ILE A 59 -10.64 -18.68 -0.63
C ILE A 59 -11.88 -18.81 -1.52
N ILE A 60 -13.07 -18.58 -0.95
CA ILE A 60 -14.34 -18.64 -1.70
C ILE A 60 -14.38 -17.56 -2.78
N ASP A 61 -14.00 -16.33 -2.45
CA ASP A 61 -14.08 -15.20 -3.37
C ASP A 61 -13.00 -15.32 -4.45
N PHE A 62 -11.79 -15.76 -4.10
CA PHE A 62 -10.75 -16.10 -5.06
C PHE A 62 -11.23 -17.18 -6.05
N THR A 63 -11.74 -18.31 -5.54
CA THR A 63 -12.20 -19.40 -6.42
C THR A 63 -13.35 -18.96 -7.32
N LYS A 64 -14.27 -18.14 -6.81
CA LYS A 64 -15.36 -17.55 -7.61
C LYS A 64 -14.84 -16.62 -8.70
N ALA A 65 -13.89 -15.73 -8.38
CA ALA A 65 -13.31 -14.78 -9.33
C ALA A 65 -12.60 -15.48 -10.48
N HIS A 66 -11.94 -16.62 -10.20
CA HIS A 66 -11.19 -17.39 -11.21
C HIS A 66 -12.00 -18.57 -11.82
N GLY A 67 -13.30 -18.67 -11.54
CA GLY A 67 -14.16 -19.72 -12.11
C GLY A 67 -13.78 -21.14 -11.67
N ILE A 68 -13.15 -21.29 -10.51
CA ILE A 68 -12.75 -22.57 -9.93
C ILE A 68 -13.96 -23.16 -9.17
N PRO A 69 -14.46 -24.36 -9.54
CA PRO A 69 -15.56 -24.99 -8.84
C PRO A 69 -15.17 -25.27 -7.38
N ARG A 70 -16.04 -24.91 -6.42
CA ARG A 70 -15.79 -25.11 -4.98
C ARG A 70 -15.50 -26.57 -4.63
N GLU A 71 -16.15 -27.50 -5.34
CA GLU A 71 -15.98 -28.95 -5.17
C GLU A 71 -14.55 -29.43 -5.45
N SER A 72 -13.77 -28.63 -6.18
CA SER A 72 -12.38 -28.93 -6.52
C SER A 72 -11.46 -28.76 -5.31
N LEU A 73 -11.79 -27.88 -4.35
CA LEU A 73 -10.94 -27.57 -3.19
C LEU A 73 -10.68 -28.78 -2.29
N GLY A 74 -11.57 -29.77 -2.27
CA GLY A 74 -11.39 -31.02 -1.53
C GLY A 74 -10.76 -32.17 -2.31
N LYS A 75 -10.42 -31.96 -3.59
CA LYS A 75 -9.99 -33.01 -4.52
C LYS A 75 -8.73 -32.57 -5.26
N PRO A 76 -7.52 -33.03 -4.86
CA PRO A 76 -6.26 -32.57 -5.42
C PRO A 76 -6.19 -32.62 -6.95
N ASP A 77 -6.69 -33.70 -7.56
CA ASP A 77 -6.68 -33.85 -9.02
C ASP A 77 -7.59 -32.82 -9.72
N LEU A 78 -8.78 -32.56 -9.17
CA LEU A 78 -9.70 -31.56 -9.71
C LEU A 78 -9.21 -30.13 -9.47
N LEU A 79 -8.60 -29.87 -8.31
CA LEU A 79 -7.99 -28.57 -8.03
C LEU A 79 -6.86 -28.31 -9.01
N ARG A 80 -6.00 -29.31 -9.25
CA ARG A 80 -4.90 -29.21 -10.20
C ARG A 80 -5.39 -28.98 -11.62
N GLU A 81 -6.47 -29.64 -12.03
CA GLU A 81 -7.09 -29.43 -13.34
C GLU A 81 -7.70 -28.02 -13.48
N SER A 82 -8.45 -27.59 -12.47
CA SER A 82 -9.13 -26.29 -12.45
C SER A 82 -8.18 -25.10 -12.40
N THR A 83 -6.98 -25.30 -11.84
CA THR A 83 -5.96 -24.24 -11.68
C THR A 83 -4.97 -24.16 -12.84
N ARG A 84 -5.03 -25.06 -13.84
CA ARG A 84 -4.08 -25.06 -15.00
C ARG A 84 -4.05 -23.75 -15.80
N LYS A 85 -5.13 -22.98 -15.75
CA LYS A 85 -5.29 -21.73 -16.50
C LYS A 85 -4.92 -20.50 -15.68
N LEU A 86 -4.60 -20.68 -14.39
CA LEU A 86 -4.17 -19.57 -13.54
C LEU A 86 -2.78 -19.10 -13.98
N SER A 87 -2.55 -17.80 -13.81
CA SER A 87 -1.21 -17.23 -13.89
C SER A 87 -0.33 -17.79 -12.75
N ILE A 88 0.99 -17.70 -12.89
CA ILE A 88 1.91 -18.08 -11.79
C ILE A 88 1.61 -17.27 -10.51
N PRO A 89 1.40 -15.93 -10.57
CA PRO A 89 0.99 -15.15 -9.40
C PRO A 89 -0.30 -15.67 -8.74
N ASP A 90 -1.32 -15.99 -9.53
CA ASP A 90 -2.59 -16.51 -9.00
C ASP A 90 -2.43 -17.89 -8.36
N LEU A 91 -1.58 -18.76 -8.93
CA LEU A 91 -1.24 -20.05 -8.34
C LEU A 91 -0.55 -19.86 -6.98
N GLU A 92 0.37 -18.92 -6.88
CA GLU A 92 1.06 -18.60 -5.64
C GLU A 92 0.11 -18.00 -4.59
N ARG A 93 -0.81 -17.11 -5.01
CA ARG A 93 -1.84 -16.54 -4.13
C ARG A 93 -2.76 -17.64 -3.59
N LEU A 94 -3.28 -18.52 -4.45
CA LEU A 94 -4.11 -19.64 -4.03
C LEU A 94 -3.36 -20.59 -3.09
N ALA A 95 -2.11 -20.93 -3.40
CA ALA A 95 -1.30 -21.79 -2.55
C ALA A 95 -1.12 -21.18 -1.15
N ASN A 96 -0.87 -19.87 -1.08
CA ASN A 96 -0.72 -19.18 0.20
C ASN A 96 -2.01 -19.16 1.02
N LEU A 97 -3.16 -18.88 0.40
CA LEU A 97 -4.47 -18.92 1.06
C LEU A 97 -4.75 -20.31 1.65
N LEU A 98 -4.48 -21.36 0.88
CA LEU A 98 -4.68 -22.74 1.33
C LEU A 98 -3.70 -23.12 2.46
N GLU A 99 -2.44 -22.69 2.39
CA GLU A 99 -1.43 -22.89 3.45
C GLU A 99 -1.83 -22.19 4.76
N ARG A 100 -2.32 -20.93 4.69
CA ARG A 100 -2.89 -20.20 5.84
C ARG A 100 -4.05 -20.95 6.46
N PHE A 101 -4.94 -21.49 5.63
CA PHE A 101 -6.15 -22.14 6.10
C PHE A 101 -5.85 -23.50 6.73
N GLU A 102 -4.92 -24.25 6.14
CA GLU A 102 -4.40 -25.48 6.71
C GLU A 102 -3.72 -25.22 8.06
N TYR A 103 -2.83 -24.23 8.13
CA TYR A 103 -2.14 -23.86 9.36
C TYR A 103 -3.13 -23.54 10.48
N LEU A 104 -4.13 -22.70 10.21
CA LEU A 104 -5.16 -22.34 11.19
C LEU A 104 -5.90 -23.57 11.72
N ILE A 105 -6.30 -24.48 10.83
CA ILE A 105 -7.02 -25.71 11.21
C ILE A 105 -6.14 -26.64 12.04
N VAL A 106 -4.86 -26.80 11.66
CA VAL A 106 -3.93 -27.77 12.27
C VAL A 106 -3.34 -27.25 13.58
N LYS A 107 -2.89 -25.99 13.61
CA LYS A 107 -2.21 -25.39 14.75
C LYS A 107 -3.15 -24.71 15.74
N LYS A 108 -4.41 -24.50 15.34
CA LYS A 108 -5.45 -23.85 16.17
C LYS A 108 -5.08 -22.42 16.58
N GLU A 109 -4.21 -21.78 15.81
CA GLU A 109 -3.82 -20.38 15.92
C GLU A 109 -3.63 -19.83 14.50
N PRO A 110 -3.78 -18.51 14.28
CA PRO A 110 -3.51 -17.89 12.99
C PRO A 110 -2.08 -18.17 12.57
N TRP A 111 -1.87 -18.32 11.26
CA TRP A 111 -0.51 -18.40 10.74
C TRP A 111 0.23 -17.11 11.12
N LYS A 112 1.21 -17.23 12.03
CA LYS A 112 2.19 -16.18 12.23
C LYS A 112 2.98 -16.08 10.95
N ASN A 113 2.76 -14.99 10.21
CA ASN A 113 3.32 -14.81 8.87
C ASN A 113 4.81 -14.45 8.95
N THR A 114 5.60 -15.29 9.64
CA THR A 114 7.04 -15.10 9.81
C THR A 114 7.72 -14.98 8.46
N LYS A 115 7.26 -15.72 7.44
CA LYS A 115 7.73 -15.58 6.06
C LYS A 115 7.46 -14.20 5.48
N ALA A 116 6.27 -13.63 5.66
CA ALA A 116 5.99 -12.28 5.16
C ALA A 116 6.70 -11.20 5.97
N ILE A 117 6.84 -11.37 7.28
CA ILE A 117 7.63 -10.46 8.11
C ILE A 117 9.11 -10.51 7.68
N GLU A 118 9.67 -11.71 7.48
CA GLU A 118 11.03 -11.89 6.94
C GLU A 118 11.16 -11.28 5.54
N TYR A 119 10.16 -11.45 4.67
CA TYR A 119 10.14 -10.83 3.34
C TYR A 119 10.08 -9.30 3.43
N GLY A 120 9.14 -8.75 4.22
CA GLY A 120 9.01 -7.32 4.46
C GLY A 120 10.30 -6.72 5.03
N GLU A 121 10.96 -7.43 5.93
CA GLU A 121 12.24 -7.00 6.48
C GLU A 121 13.37 -7.07 5.44
N ASN A 122 13.52 -8.18 4.73
CA ASN A 122 14.62 -8.40 3.79
C ASN A 122 14.55 -7.50 2.56
N PHE A 123 13.35 -7.15 2.09
CA PHE A 123 13.16 -6.36 0.86
C PHE A 123 12.82 -4.90 1.15
N TYR A 124 12.16 -4.61 2.26
CA TYR A 124 11.63 -3.26 2.54
C TYR A 124 12.11 -2.70 3.87
N HIS A 125 12.87 -3.42 4.71
CA HIS A 125 13.21 -2.96 6.07
C HIS A 125 11.99 -2.47 6.84
N LEU A 126 10.89 -3.20 6.65
CA LEU A 126 9.55 -2.73 6.96
C LEU A 126 9.41 -2.31 8.43
N LYS A 127 10.07 -3.01 9.34
CA LYS A 127 9.90 -2.79 10.77
C LYS A 127 10.39 -1.41 11.20
N GLU A 128 11.60 -1.02 10.79
CA GLU A 128 12.17 0.27 11.16
C GLU A 128 11.30 1.42 10.62
N GLN A 129 10.87 1.31 9.36
CA GLN A 129 10.02 2.32 8.73
C GLN A 129 8.65 2.42 9.41
N TYR A 130 8.03 1.29 9.72
CA TYR A 130 6.75 1.22 10.41
C TYR A 130 6.83 1.82 11.82
N ASP A 131 7.78 1.35 12.64
CA ASP A 131 7.93 1.78 14.03
C ASP A 131 8.20 3.31 14.10
N SER A 132 9.02 3.83 13.18
CA SER A 132 9.31 5.26 13.07
C SER A 132 8.07 6.10 12.71
N GLN A 133 7.32 5.67 11.70
CA GLN A 133 6.11 6.40 11.26
C GLN A 133 5.01 6.35 12.31
N VAL A 134 4.73 5.19 12.91
CA VAL A 134 3.72 5.08 13.98
C VAL A 134 4.10 5.98 15.16
N SER A 135 5.36 5.94 15.60
CA SER A 135 5.85 6.81 16.68
C SER A 135 5.68 8.29 16.35
N LEU A 136 5.97 8.71 15.11
CA LEU A 136 5.77 10.09 14.68
C LEU A 136 4.28 10.47 14.70
N LEU A 137 3.42 9.63 14.11
CA LEU A 137 1.98 9.86 14.00
C LEU A 137 1.30 9.94 15.38
N GLU A 138 1.76 9.17 16.37
CA GLU A 138 1.36 9.29 17.78
C GLU A 138 1.84 10.62 18.38
N GLN A 139 3.12 10.98 18.17
CA GLN A 139 3.73 12.17 18.75
C GLN A 139 3.10 13.47 18.25
N ILE A 140 2.60 13.49 17.01
CA ILE A 140 1.93 14.65 16.40
C ILE A 140 0.40 14.63 16.58
N GLY A 141 -0.14 13.59 17.22
CA GLY A 141 -1.55 13.51 17.59
C GLY A 141 -2.51 13.07 16.48
N ILE A 142 -2.00 12.51 15.38
CA ILE A 142 -2.82 11.85 14.36
C ILE A 142 -3.39 10.54 14.92
N LEU A 143 -2.54 9.73 15.54
CA LEU A 143 -2.96 8.51 16.20
C LEU A 143 -3.40 8.81 17.64
N LYS A 144 -4.68 8.60 17.91
CA LYS A 144 -5.26 8.62 19.26
C LYS A 144 -5.63 7.21 19.64
N GLU A 145 -4.99 6.68 20.68
CA GLU A 145 -5.19 5.28 21.12
C GLU A 145 -4.96 4.26 19.99
N GLY A 146 -4.06 4.57 19.05
CA GLY A 146 -3.72 3.69 17.91
C GLY A 146 -4.68 3.77 16.71
N ALA A 147 -5.59 4.75 16.67
CA ALA A 147 -6.55 4.93 15.59
C ALA A 147 -6.62 6.39 15.09
N ILE A 148 -7.14 6.57 13.88
CA ILE A 148 -7.59 7.87 13.35
C ILE A 148 -9.12 7.94 13.37
N THR A 149 -9.64 9.14 13.56
CA THR A 149 -11.08 9.41 13.36
C THR A 149 -11.33 9.80 11.90
N GLY A 150 -12.17 9.04 11.21
CA GLY A 150 -12.56 9.32 9.83
C GLY A 150 -13.58 10.45 9.68
N ILE A 151 -13.75 10.95 8.45
CA ILE A 151 -14.77 11.98 8.13
C ILE A 151 -16.22 11.52 8.36
N ASP A 152 -16.42 10.21 8.47
CA ASP A 152 -17.68 9.55 8.79
C ASP A 152 -17.89 9.31 10.30
N GLY A 153 -16.91 9.70 11.12
CA GLY A 153 -16.91 9.51 12.57
C GLY A 153 -16.53 8.10 13.03
N HIS A 154 -16.14 7.20 12.11
CA HIS A 154 -15.61 5.88 12.50
C HIS A 154 -14.14 5.99 12.93
N GLU A 155 -13.76 5.15 13.89
CA GLU A 155 -12.37 5.00 14.31
C GLU A 155 -11.69 3.90 13.49
N TYR A 156 -10.61 4.26 12.80
CA TYR A 156 -9.85 3.38 11.93
C TYR A 156 -8.49 3.07 12.57
N PRO A 157 -8.27 1.85 13.09
CA PRO A 157 -6.99 1.49 13.68
C PRO A 157 -5.88 1.55 12.65
N VAL A 158 -4.67 1.94 13.07
CA VAL A 158 -3.49 1.89 12.20
C VAL A 158 -3.26 0.45 11.71
N PRO A 159 -2.97 0.23 10.41
CA PRO A 159 -2.67 -1.10 9.89
C PRO A 159 -1.47 -1.68 10.61
N THR A 160 -1.53 -2.92 11.06
CA THR A 160 -0.39 -3.52 11.77
C THR A 160 0.75 -3.86 10.81
N LEU A 161 1.97 -3.95 11.36
CA LEU A 161 3.14 -4.41 10.61
C LEU A 161 2.88 -5.75 9.93
N GLU A 162 2.21 -6.69 10.60
CA GLU A 162 1.87 -8.01 10.05
C GLU A 162 0.87 -7.92 8.89
N GLN A 163 -0.10 -7.00 8.95
CA GLN A 163 -1.06 -6.79 7.86
C GLN A 163 -0.32 -6.25 6.63
N ILE A 164 0.54 -5.24 6.81
CA ILE A 164 1.33 -4.66 5.70
C ILE A 164 2.30 -5.70 5.13
N ALA A 165 3.04 -6.40 6.00
CA ALA A 165 3.97 -7.45 5.59
C ALA A 165 3.26 -8.53 4.76
N SER A 166 2.09 -8.98 5.23
CA SER A 166 1.29 -9.98 4.51
C SER A 166 0.89 -9.50 3.12
N ARG A 167 0.48 -8.23 2.97
CA ARG A 167 0.11 -7.66 1.66
C ARG A 167 1.31 -7.54 0.72
N LEU A 168 2.45 -7.04 1.21
CA LEU A 168 3.69 -7.00 0.44
C LEU A 168 4.11 -8.39 -0.03
N PHE A 169 3.97 -9.40 0.83
CA PHE A 169 4.31 -10.78 0.49
C PHE A 169 3.33 -11.38 -0.51
N GLU A 170 2.03 -11.20 -0.34
CA GLU A 170 0.99 -11.71 -1.25
C GLU A 170 1.14 -11.11 -2.65
N ARG A 171 1.49 -9.81 -2.74
CA ARG A 171 1.68 -9.08 -4.00
C ARG A 171 3.12 -9.06 -4.50
N ARG A 172 4.03 -9.83 -3.90
CA ARG A 172 5.47 -9.83 -4.26
C ARG A 172 5.74 -10.04 -5.75
N GLY A 173 4.91 -10.84 -6.44
CA GLY A 173 5.03 -11.04 -7.89
C GLY A 173 4.80 -9.74 -8.66
N GLU A 174 3.70 -9.05 -8.36
CA GLU A 174 3.32 -7.76 -8.95
C GLU A 174 4.30 -6.64 -8.56
N LEU A 175 4.76 -6.63 -7.32
CA LEU A 175 5.62 -5.58 -6.76
C LEU A 175 7.09 -5.77 -7.09
N SER A 176 7.52 -6.93 -7.58
CA SER A 176 8.93 -7.24 -7.83
C SER A 176 9.62 -6.22 -8.76
N THR A 177 8.96 -5.87 -9.87
CA THR A 177 9.45 -4.85 -10.81
C THR A 177 9.51 -3.46 -10.16
N LYS A 178 8.56 -3.13 -9.28
CA LYS A 178 8.54 -1.83 -8.59
C LYS A 178 9.59 -1.73 -7.51
N HIS A 179 9.82 -2.81 -6.79
CA HIS A 179 10.92 -2.93 -5.86
C HIS A 179 12.28 -2.75 -6.57
N ASP A 180 12.49 -3.40 -7.72
CA ASP A 180 13.68 -3.22 -8.58
C ASP A 180 13.85 -1.76 -9.04
N GLN A 181 12.75 -1.08 -9.37
CA GLN A 181 12.73 0.34 -9.71
C GLN A 181 12.92 1.28 -8.49
N GLY A 182 13.11 0.73 -7.29
CA GLY A 182 13.42 1.47 -6.07
C GLY A 182 12.23 1.87 -5.22
N PHE A 183 11.01 1.39 -5.51
CA PHE A 183 9.83 1.63 -4.67
C PHE A 183 9.88 0.74 -3.42
N ALA A 184 10.63 1.17 -2.42
CA ALA A 184 10.87 0.41 -1.19
C ALA A 184 10.54 1.18 0.10
N LYS A 185 10.21 2.47 0.01
CA LYS A 185 9.96 3.32 1.17
C LYS A 185 8.47 3.37 1.50
N LEU A 186 8.10 2.89 2.68
CA LEU A 186 6.74 2.88 3.21
C LEU A 186 6.23 4.32 3.42
N LEU A 187 4.94 4.52 3.21
CA LEU A 187 4.22 5.71 3.68
C LEU A 187 2.82 5.29 4.17
N LEU A 188 2.55 5.52 5.46
CA LEU A 188 1.26 5.27 6.11
C LEU A 188 0.40 6.54 6.07
N VAL A 189 -0.56 6.60 5.16
CA VAL A 189 -1.39 7.79 4.97
C VAL A 189 -2.72 7.65 5.70
N PRO A 190 -3.06 8.56 6.63
CA PRO A 190 -4.33 8.56 7.36
C PRO A 190 -5.48 9.11 6.50
N PHE A 191 -5.75 8.45 5.37
CA PHE A 191 -6.64 8.95 4.31
C PHE A 191 -8.06 9.28 4.79
N GLY A 192 -8.61 8.48 5.71
CA GLY A 192 -9.96 8.68 6.24
C GLY A 192 -10.12 9.95 7.07
N MET A 193 -9.02 10.48 7.61
CA MET A 193 -9.02 11.73 8.39
C MET A 193 -9.42 12.91 7.50
N SER A 194 -10.09 13.90 8.08
CA SER A 194 -10.42 15.14 7.36
C SER A 194 -9.15 15.87 6.92
N LEU A 195 -9.15 16.36 5.68
CA LEU A 195 -8.06 17.15 5.14
C LEU A 195 -7.84 18.46 5.92
N ASP A 196 -8.90 19.06 6.48
CA ASP A 196 -8.78 20.25 7.35
C ASP A 196 -8.01 19.91 8.63
N ALA A 197 -8.32 18.76 9.26
CA ALA A 197 -7.63 18.31 10.46
C ALA A 197 -6.16 17.92 10.19
N LEU A 198 -5.87 17.35 9.02
CA LEU A 198 -4.51 17.01 8.61
C LEU A 198 -3.68 18.27 8.30
N GLN A 199 -4.27 19.30 7.69
CA GLN A 199 -3.66 20.62 7.50
C GLN A 199 -3.32 21.30 8.84
N GLU A 200 -4.27 21.29 9.79
CA GLU A 200 -4.05 21.83 11.14
C GLU A 200 -2.90 21.08 11.84
N THR A 201 -2.85 19.76 11.70
CA THR A 201 -1.77 18.93 12.25
C THR A 201 -0.41 19.29 11.65
N LEU A 202 -0.33 19.49 10.33
CA LEU A 202 0.89 19.93 9.65
C LEU A 202 1.37 21.30 10.16
N GLU A 203 0.46 22.25 10.32
CA GLU A 203 0.77 23.57 10.88
C GLU A 203 1.34 23.46 12.30
N GLN A 204 0.70 22.68 13.18
CA GLN A 204 1.20 22.44 14.54
C GLN A 204 2.55 21.71 14.55
N PHE A 205 2.73 20.73 13.65
CA PHE A 205 3.98 20.01 13.47
C PHE A 205 5.11 20.98 13.09
N LEU A 206 4.91 21.85 12.11
CA LEU A 206 5.90 22.84 11.67
C LEU A 206 6.30 23.78 12.80
N LEU A 207 5.31 24.32 13.53
CA LEU A 207 5.56 25.22 14.67
C LEU A 207 6.36 24.53 15.78
N LYS A 208 6.01 23.28 16.11
CA LYS A 208 6.76 22.46 17.07
C LYS A 208 8.17 22.16 16.56
N TYR A 209 8.30 21.77 15.30
CA TYR A 209 9.60 21.47 14.68
C TYR A 209 10.53 22.68 14.72
N LYS A 210 10.04 23.89 14.39
CA LYS A 210 10.77 25.16 14.52
C LYS A 210 11.20 25.45 15.95
N LYS A 211 10.34 25.17 16.93
CA LYS A 211 10.66 25.35 18.35
C LYS A 211 11.81 24.44 18.78
N ASP A 212 11.78 23.19 18.35
CA ASP A 212 12.80 22.18 18.69
C ASP A 212 14.09 22.37 17.86
N HIS A 213 13.98 22.99 16.68
CA HIS A 213 15.08 23.30 15.77
C HIS A 213 15.10 24.79 15.41
N PRO A 214 15.62 25.68 16.28
CA PRO A 214 15.55 27.13 16.07
C PRO A 214 16.18 27.62 14.75
N SER A 215 17.11 26.87 14.18
CA SER A 215 17.76 27.16 12.89
C SER A 215 16.92 26.81 11.65
N PHE A 216 15.83 26.04 11.80
CA PHE A 216 14.92 25.76 10.71
C PHE A 216 14.20 27.05 10.30
N ASP A 217 14.26 27.46 9.04
CA ASP A 217 13.75 28.77 8.62
C ASP A 217 12.25 28.68 8.30
N LEU A 218 11.40 29.07 9.25
CA LEU A 218 9.95 28.97 9.17
C LEU A 218 9.30 30.30 9.52
N TYR A 219 8.37 30.74 8.68
CA TYR A 219 7.48 31.86 8.95
C TYR A 219 6.35 31.43 9.90
N THR A 220 6.49 31.77 11.18
CA THR A 220 5.63 31.24 12.25
C THR A 220 4.21 31.80 12.27
N ASP A 221 3.95 32.96 11.67
CA ASP A 221 2.60 33.56 11.70
C ASP A 221 1.64 32.89 10.69
N SER A 222 2.20 32.23 9.67
CA SER A 222 1.45 31.48 8.65
C SER A 222 2.39 30.42 8.04
N PRO A 223 2.67 29.32 8.76
CA PRO A 223 3.60 28.28 8.34
C PRO A 223 3.05 27.43 7.19
N LEU A 224 1.72 27.45 6.99
CA LEU A 224 1.01 26.81 5.90
C LEU A 224 0.13 27.85 5.21
N LEU A 225 0.26 27.96 3.87
CA LEU A 225 -0.65 28.73 3.03
C LEU A 225 -1.52 27.77 2.22
N THR A 226 -2.83 27.84 2.44
CA THR A 226 -3.83 27.08 1.68
C THR A 226 -4.81 28.01 0.96
N CYS A 227 -5.32 27.59 -0.20
CA CYS A 227 -6.41 28.32 -0.86
C CYS A 227 -7.77 27.96 -0.28
N LYS A 228 -8.75 28.86 -0.40
CA LYS A 228 -10.10 28.71 0.19
C LYS A 228 -10.85 27.46 -0.28
N ASP A 229 -10.48 26.91 -1.43
CA ASP A 229 -11.08 25.68 -1.94
C ASP A 229 -10.80 24.46 -1.03
N TYR A 230 -9.68 24.42 -0.31
CA TYR A 230 -9.33 23.33 0.61
C TYR A 230 -10.28 23.24 1.80
N GLN A 231 -10.88 24.35 2.23
CA GLN A 231 -11.75 24.36 3.40
C GLN A 231 -12.96 23.45 3.18
N GLY A 232 -13.06 22.41 4.01
CA GLY A 232 -14.09 21.37 3.92
C GLY A 232 -14.15 20.68 2.57
N ALA A 233 -13.02 20.56 1.86
CA ALA A 233 -13.01 20.09 0.47
C ALA A 233 -13.40 18.62 0.32
N ASP A 234 -13.15 17.80 1.33
CA ASP A 234 -13.32 16.35 1.34
C ASP A 234 -14.57 15.89 2.11
N ILE A 235 -15.37 16.83 2.63
CA ILE A 235 -16.56 16.56 3.45
C ILE A 235 -17.84 17.17 2.84
N GLY A 236 -18.99 16.72 3.37
CA GLY A 236 -20.33 17.21 2.98
C GLY A 236 -20.95 16.43 1.81
N ASP A 237 -22.19 16.81 1.45
CA ASP A 237 -22.97 16.12 0.40
C ASP A 237 -22.41 16.33 -1.01
N PHE A 238 -21.69 17.43 -1.23
CA PHE A 238 -21.08 17.81 -2.50
C PHE A 238 -19.62 18.25 -2.27
N PRO A 239 -18.71 17.30 -1.97
CA PRO A 239 -17.32 17.62 -1.71
C PRO A 239 -16.68 18.23 -2.96
N LYS A 240 -15.82 19.22 -2.74
CA LYS A 240 -15.10 19.93 -3.81
C LYS A 240 -13.96 19.08 -4.37
N LEU A 241 -13.39 18.21 -3.55
CA LEU A 241 -12.24 17.36 -3.88
C LEU A 241 -12.70 15.94 -4.18
N VAL A 242 -12.19 15.39 -5.28
CA VAL A 242 -12.34 13.98 -5.63
C VAL A 242 -11.01 13.34 -5.95
N TYR A 243 -10.98 12.02 -5.83
CA TYR A 243 -9.78 11.21 -5.87
C TYR A 243 -9.86 10.17 -7.00
N TYR A 244 -8.70 9.67 -7.41
CA TYR A 244 -8.56 8.56 -8.36
C TYR A 244 -9.38 8.74 -9.64
N LEU A 245 -9.20 9.89 -10.27
CA LEU A 245 -9.89 10.22 -11.52
C LEU A 245 -9.73 9.14 -12.58
N GLN A 246 -10.80 8.93 -13.36
CA GLN A 246 -10.77 8.16 -14.60
C GLN A 246 -10.49 9.03 -15.82
N SER A 247 -10.81 10.33 -15.77
CA SER A 247 -10.44 11.31 -16.80
C SER A 247 -10.43 12.72 -16.22
N PHE A 248 -9.75 13.65 -16.90
CA PHE A 248 -9.86 15.10 -16.69
C PHE A 248 -10.84 15.76 -17.68
N ASP A 249 -11.63 15.00 -18.45
CA ASP A 249 -12.64 15.59 -19.33
C ASP A 249 -13.77 16.15 -18.48
N PRO A 250 -14.08 17.47 -18.54
CA PRO A 250 -15.15 18.09 -17.77
C PRO A 250 -16.52 17.42 -17.91
N LYS A 251 -16.73 16.64 -18.99
CA LYS A 251 -17.97 15.89 -19.24
C LYS A 251 -18.00 14.50 -18.60
N ASP A 252 -16.84 13.95 -18.22
CA ASP A 252 -16.64 12.59 -17.70
C ASP A 252 -15.73 12.57 -16.44
N LEU A 253 -15.83 13.60 -15.57
CA LEU A 253 -15.12 13.71 -14.28
C LEU A 253 -15.64 12.69 -13.24
N GLN A 254 -15.41 11.40 -13.47
CA GLN A 254 -15.78 10.28 -12.59
C GLN A 254 -14.69 9.98 -11.55
N GLY A 255 -14.27 10.98 -10.78
CA GLY A 255 -13.52 10.75 -9.54
C GLY A 255 -14.43 10.27 -8.42
N LYS A 256 -13.85 9.58 -7.43
CA LYS A 256 -14.58 9.13 -6.23
C LYS A 256 -14.42 10.15 -5.10
N THR A 257 -15.46 10.30 -4.30
CA THR A 257 -15.42 11.05 -3.04
C THR A 257 -14.71 10.22 -1.96
N LYS A 258 -14.19 10.88 -0.92
CA LYS A 258 -13.54 10.18 0.20
C LYS A 258 -14.50 9.18 0.86
N ILE A 259 -15.77 9.55 1.05
CA ILE A 259 -16.77 8.66 1.66
C ILE A 259 -17.09 7.42 0.80
N GLU A 260 -17.09 7.55 -0.53
CA GLU A 260 -17.23 6.40 -1.43
C GLU A 260 -16.04 5.46 -1.31
N ILE A 261 -14.82 6.00 -1.23
CA ILE A 261 -13.61 5.20 -1.06
C ILE A 261 -13.61 4.49 0.28
N LEU A 262 -13.97 5.16 1.38
CA LEU A 262 -14.03 4.54 2.71
C LEU A 262 -15.02 3.37 2.74
N ARG A 263 -16.22 3.54 2.14
CA ARG A 263 -17.20 2.44 2.02
C ARG A 263 -16.68 1.28 1.18
N GLU A 264 -16.00 1.56 0.07
CA GLU A 264 -15.39 0.51 -0.75
C GLU A 264 -14.26 -0.22 -0.01
N GLN A 265 -13.53 0.45 0.89
CA GLN A 265 -12.51 -0.18 1.70
C GLN A 265 -13.10 -1.14 2.74
N GLU A 266 -14.25 -0.81 3.35
CA GLU A 266 -14.92 -1.71 4.30
C GLU A 266 -15.27 -3.07 3.68
N ASP A 267 -15.70 -3.06 2.42
CA ASP A 267 -16.06 -4.28 1.68
C ASP A 267 -14.86 -4.96 0.98
N ASN A 268 -13.74 -4.25 0.84
CA ASN A 268 -12.54 -4.74 0.17
C ASN A 268 -11.52 -5.27 1.17
N GLN A 269 -11.45 -6.60 1.27
CA GLN A 269 -10.49 -7.30 2.13
C GLN A 269 -9.05 -6.93 1.80
N ASP A 270 -8.73 -6.60 0.54
CA ASP A 270 -7.38 -6.21 0.08
C ASP A 270 -7.03 -4.75 0.42
N SER A 271 -7.87 -4.03 1.16
CA SER A 271 -7.62 -2.65 1.58
C SER A 271 -7.30 -2.53 3.07
N PHE A 272 -6.85 -1.34 3.46
CA PHE A 272 -6.69 -0.93 4.85
C PHE A 272 -7.75 0.12 5.18
N PRO A 273 -8.88 -0.22 5.82
CA PRO A 273 -9.96 0.73 6.06
C PRO A 273 -9.47 2.02 6.73
N GLY A 274 -9.76 3.17 6.12
CA GLY A 274 -9.33 4.48 6.62
C GLY A 274 -7.89 4.86 6.27
N TRP A 275 -7.10 3.94 5.74
CA TRP A 275 -5.68 4.14 5.47
C TRP A 275 -5.35 3.87 4.00
N ILE A 276 -4.27 4.47 3.53
CA ILE A 276 -3.61 4.05 2.29
C ILE A 276 -2.15 3.81 2.62
N VAL A 277 -1.63 2.68 2.17
CA VAL A 277 -0.23 2.30 2.35
C VAL A 277 0.45 2.41 1.00
N HIS A 278 1.45 3.27 0.91
CA HIS A 278 2.23 3.44 -0.31
C HIS A 278 3.66 2.90 -0.16
N LEU A 279 4.23 2.52 -1.29
CA LEU A 279 5.65 2.45 -1.53
C LEU A 279 6.07 3.64 -2.41
N LEU A 280 7.08 4.38 -1.95
CA LEU A 280 7.75 5.46 -2.67
C LEU A 280 9.23 5.12 -2.87
N GLN A 281 9.88 5.89 -3.75
CA GLN A 281 11.34 5.85 -3.86
C GLN A 281 11.98 6.65 -2.72
N PRO A 282 12.98 6.11 -2.01
CA PRO A 282 13.71 6.85 -0.97
C PRO A 282 14.63 7.92 -1.61
N SER A 283 15.16 8.85 -0.82
CA SER A 283 15.94 9.99 -1.35
C SER A 283 17.09 9.59 -2.28
N ASN A 284 17.75 8.48 -1.97
CA ASN A 284 18.70 7.81 -2.86
C ASN A 284 18.10 6.46 -3.28
N PRO A 285 17.55 6.33 -4.49
CA PRO A 285 16.90 5.08 -4.92
C PRO A 285 17.84 3.87 -5.01
N SER A 286 19.16 4.07 -5.03
CA SER A 286 20.16 2.99 -4.97
C SER A 286 20.43 2.51 -3.54
N ASP A 287 19.94 3.23 -2.53
CA ASP A 287 20.02 2.85 -1.12
C ASP A 287 18.59 2.80 -0.54
N PRO A 288 17.99 1.60 -0.41
CA PRO A 288 16.63 1.45 0.10
C PRO A 288 16.44 1.99 1.53
N HIS A 289 17.54 2.20 2.27
CA HIS A 289 17.53 2.73 3.63
C HIS A 289 17.68 4.25 3.70
N SER A 290 17.86 4.93 2.58
CA SER A 290 18.16 6.36 2.62
C SER A 290 16.98 7.16 3.22
N PRO A 291 17.26 8.11 4.13
CA PRO A 291 16.24 8.92 4.78
C PRO A 291 15.57 9.85 3.78
N GLY A 292 14.30 10.18 3.99
CA GLY A 292 13.46 10.95 3.09
C GLY A 292 13.03 10.21 1.82
N PHE A 293 12.43 10.96 0.92
CA PHE A 293 11.86 10.51 -0.36
C PHE A 293 12.63 11.15 -1.51
N ALA A 294 12.76 10.43 -2.64
CA ALA A 294 13.43 10.92 -3.85
C ALA A 294 12.90 12.31 -4.23
N SER A 295 13.67 13.20 -4.86
CA SER A 295 13.11 14.46 -5.36
C SER A 295 12.43 14.28 -6.72
N ILE A 296 11.54 15.20 -7.11
CA ILE A 296 11.03 15.28 -8.48
C ILE A 296 12.11 15.95 -9.36
N PRO A 297 12.74 15.22 -10.31
CA PRO A 297 13.83 15.78 -11.11
C PRO A 297 13.33 16.87 -12.05
N ARG A 298 14.18 17.86 -12.29
CA ARG A 298 13.98 18.85 -13.36
C ARG A 298 14.03 18.18 -14.74
N GLU A 299 13.45 18.85 -15.73
CA GLU A 299 13.52 18.44 -17.15
C GLU A 299 14.98 18.12 -17.56
N GLY A 300 15.19 16.95 -18.12
CA GLY A 300 16.48 16.43 -18.58
C GLY A 300 17.48 16.07 -17.48
N ARG A 301 17.06 16.00 -16.20
CA ARG A 301 17.92 15.66 -15.05
C ARG A 301 17.64 14.29 -14.45
N GLY A 302 16.63 13.59 -14.94
CA GLY A 302 16.23 12.28 -14.48
C GLY A 302 17.24 11.19 -14.82
N THR A 303 17.38 10.22 -13.92
CA THR A 303 18.16 9.00 -14.17
C THR A 303 17.21 7.80 -14.03
N PRO A 304 17.13 6.91 -15.04
CA PRO A 304 16.31 5.70 -14.92
C PRO A 304 16.77 4.78 -13.79
N HIS A 305 15.81 4.11 -13.15
CA HIS A 305 16.05 3.11 -12.10
C HIS A 305 15.42 1.76 -12.47
N GLY A 306 15.96 0.66 -11.94
CA GLY A 306 15.55 -0.72 -12.25
C GLY A 306 16.45 -1.39 -13.28
N ASP A 307 16.91 -2.60 -12.96
CA ASP A 307 17.78 -3.40 -13.81
C ASP A 307 16.98 -4.25 -14.80
N LEU A 308 15.77 -4.69 -14.42
CA LEU A 308 14.92 -5.56 -15.23
C LEU A 308 14.11 -4.75 -16.25
N VAL A 309 13.38 -3.75 -15.76
CA VAL A 309 12.59 -2.83 -16.57
C VAL A 309 12.96 -1.41 -16.17
N PRO A 310 13.93 -0.79 -16.87
CA PRO A 310 14.36 0.57 -16.56
C PRO A 310 13.19 1.54 -16.60
N ARG A 311 12.99 2.26 -15.49
CA ARG A 311 11.93 3.26 -15.30
C ARG A 311 12.54 4.64 -15.29
N PRO A 312 12.39 5.42 -16.37
CA PRO A 312 12.70 6.85 -16.35
C PRO A 312 11.84 7.54 -15.27
N PRO A 313 12.38 8.52 -14.54
CA PRO A 313 11.57 9.27 -13.60
C PRO A 313 10.61 10.21 -14.31
N LEU A 314 9.48 10.50 -13.68
CA LEU A 314 8.58 11.58 -14.11
C LEU A 314 9.24 12.92 -13.78
N GLU A 315 9.94 13.49 -14.77
CA GLU A 315 10.57 14.81 -14.67
C GLU A 315 9.54 15.93 -14.72
N ALA A 316 9.88 17.09 -14.16
CA ALA A 316 9.10 18.32 -14.24
C ALA A 316 9.01 18.88 -15.67
N GLY A 317 8.02 19.74 -15.90
CA GLY A 317 7.86 20.49 -17.16
C GLY A 317 6.66 20.07 -18.01
N GLN A 318 5.96 18.99 -17.65
CA GLN A 318 4.72 18.58 -18.31
C GLN A 318 3.48 19.11 -17.57
N SER A 319 2.34 19.10 -18.26
CA SER A 319 1.05 19.45 -17.70
C SER A 319 0.45 18.32 -16.84
N PRO A 320 -0.48 18.63 -15.92
CA PRO A 320 -1.19 17.59 -15.16
C PRO A 320 -1.86 16.53 -16.04
N ASN A 321 -2.43 16.95 -17.18
CA ASN A 321 -3.07 16.06 -18.14
C ASN A 321 -2.07 15.11 -18.81
N GLU A 322 -0.85 15.56 -19.09
CA GLU A 322 0.21 14.72 -19.66
C GLU A 322 0.67 13.66 -18.66
N TYR A 323 0.95 14.04 -17.40
CA TYR A 323 1.31 13.07 -16.36
C TYR A 323 0.20 12.05 -16.11
N PHE A 324 -1.05 12.50 -16.03
CA PHE A 324 -2.17 11.59 -15.86
C PHE A 324 -2.37 10.68 -17.08
N SER A 325 -2.16 11.18 -18.29
CA SER A 325 -2.19 10.34 -19.49
C SER A 325 -1.11 9.25 -19.45
N ILE A 326 0.08 9.54 -18.91
CA ILE A 326 1.14 8.55 -18.71
C ILE A 326 0.67 7.47 -17.73
N LEU A 327 0.20 7.87 -16.55
CA LEU A 327 -0.23 6.94 -15.50
C LEU A 327 -1.48 6.14 -15.90
N GLN A 328 -2.42 6.75 -16.63
CA GLN A 328 -3.63 6.09 -17.11
C GLN A 328 -3.30 5.04 -18.17
N LYS A 329 -2.49 5.39 -19.19
CA LYS A 329 -2.04 4.42 -20.20
C LYS A 329 -1.30 3.26 -19.54
N ALA A 330 -0.50 3.54 -18.52
CA ALA A 330 0.23 2.50 -17.81
C ALA A 330 -0.68 1.45 -17.13
N ARG A 331 -1.95 1.76 -16.83
CA ARG A 331 -2.91 0.77 -16.33
C ARG A 331 -3.33 -0.26 -17.37
N GLU A 332 -3.32 0.12 -18.65
CA GLU A 332 -3.75 -0.74 -19.76
C GLU A 332 -2.63 -1.67 -20.27
N TYR A 333 -1.37 -1.30 -20.02
CA TYR A 333 -0.20 -2.03 -20.53
C TYR A 333 0.70 -2.47 -19.37
N GLU A 334 0.73 -3.78 -19.09
CA GLU A 334 1.58 -4.39 -18.06
C GLU A 334 3.08 -4.14 -18.29
N ASP A 335 3.51 -4.02 -19.56
CA ASP A 335 4.90 -3.72 -19.93
C ASP A 335 5.29 -2.24 -19.72
N SER A 336 4.35 -1.38 -19.32
CA SER A 336 4.66 0.02 -19.05
C SER A 336 5.60 0.14 -17.85
N PRO A 337 6.69 0.94 -17.93
CA PRO A 337 7.56 1.17 -16.78
C PRO A 337 6.82 1.83 -15.63
N TYR A 338 5.63 2.42 -15.85
CA TYR A 338 4.80 3.07 -14.84
C TYR A 338 3.59 2.22 -14.41
N HIS A 339 3.49 0.95 -14.83
CA HIS A 339 2.35 0.09 -14.51
C HIS A 339 2.18 -0.04 -12.99
N GLY A 340 0.96 0.13 -12.46
CA GLY A 340 0.70 0.09 -11.03
C GLY A 340 1.10 1.35 -10.23
N GLU A 341 1.63 2.39 -10.89
CA GLU A 341 1.89 3.68 -10.24
C GLU A 341 0.64 4.59 -10.20
N THR A 342 0.53 5.38 -9.14
CA THR A 342 -0.50 6.41 -8.96
C THR A 342 0.12 7.73 -8.55
N GLY A 343 -0.51 8.85 -8.93
CA GLY A 343 -0.14 10.17 -8.43
C GLY A 343 -0.57 10.36 -6.97
N MET A 344 0.09 11.27 -6.27
CA MET A 344 -0.21 11.56 -4.87
C MET A 344 -1.49 12.39 -4.68
N THR A 345 -2.13 12.22 -3.53
CA THR A 345 -3.18 13.07 -2.97
C THR A 345 -2.58 14.15 -2.04
N PRO A 346 -3.37 15.17 -1.61
CA PRO A 346 -2.96 16.09 -0.56
C PRO A 346 -2.57 15.39 0.75
N GLU A 347 -3.30 14.35 1.15
CA GLU A 347 -3.01 13.57 2.34
C GLU A 347 -1.65 12.87 2.23
N ASP A 348 -1.38 12.24 1.08
CA ASP A 348 -0.11 11.57 0.82
C ASP A 348 1.05 12.57 0.95
N TRP A 349 0.89 13.76 0.37
CA TRP A 349 1.97 14.76 0.36
C TRP A 349 2.22 15.35 1.74
N ILE A 350 1.15 15.68 2.49
CA ILE A 350 1.29 16.19 3.86
C ILE A 350 2.02 15.19 4.74
N THR A 351 1.63 13.91 4.68
CA THR A 351 2.28 12.87 5.48
C THR A 351 3.71 12.62 5.03
N ALA A 352 3.97 12.58 3.72
CA ALA A 352 5.32 12.44 3.19
C ALA A 352 6.21 13.63 3.59
N PHE A 353 5.69 14.86 3.59
CA PHE A 353 6.43 16.05 4.00
C PHE A 353 6.85 15.96 5.47
N MET A 354 5.94 15.60 6.37
CA MET A 354 6.24 15.48 7.80
C MET A 354 7.32 14.42 8.07
N ILE A 355 7.18 13.24 7.45
CA ILE A 355 8.17 12.15 7.56
C ILE A 355 9.52 12.58 6.98
N HIS A 356 9.53 13.17 5.78
CA HIS A 356 10.75 13.63 5.12
C HIS A 356 11.51 14.64 5.98
N LEU A 357 10.80 15.63 6.53
CA LEU A 357 11.40 16.66 7.37
C LEU A 357 11.96 16.05 8.67
N SER A 358 11.22 15.14 9.30
CA SER A 358 11.67 14.44 10.50
C SER A 358 12.91 13.58 10.27
N GLU A 359 13.04 12.92 9.12
CA GLU A 359 14.16 12.03 8.82
C GLU A 359 15.41 12.77 8.31
N THR A 360 15.22 13.83 7.51
CA THR A 360 16.34 14.47 6.79
C THR A 360 16.73 15.84 7.36
N GLY A 361 15.84 16.44 8.15
CA GLY A 361 15.95 17.83 8.59
C GLY A 361 15.78 18.87 7.48
N LYS A 362 15.37 18.45 6.28
CA LYS A 362 15.17 19.31 5.11
C LYS A 362 13.71 19.25 4.65
N PRO A 363 13.17 20.33 4.06
CA PRO A 363 11.83 20.30 3.50
C PRO A 363 11.76 19.43 2.24
N LEU A 364 10.61 18.78 2.02
CA LEU A 364 10.30 18.04 0.79
C LEU A 364 9.80 19.01 -0.30
N ASP A 365 10.23 18.76 -1.55
CA ASP A 365 9.83 19.50 -2.74
C ASP A 365 10.16 21.01 -2.64
N ASP A 366 11.41 21.30 -2.29
CA ASP A 366 11.98 22.66 -2.20
C ASP A 366 12.42 23.14 -3.59
N TRP A 367 11.45 23.57 -4.39
CA TRP A 367 11.68 23.89 -5.81
C TRP A 367 12.71 25.00 -6.06
N GLU A 368 12.89 25.91 -5.10
CA GLU A 368 13.81 27.05 -5.19
C GLU A 368 15.28 26.61 -5.01
N ASN A 369 15.54 25.36 -4.62
CA ASN A 369 16.90 24.82 -4.48
C ASN A 369 17.55 24.40 -5.81
N VAL A 370 16.87 24.61 -6.94
CA VAL A 370 17.31 24.33 -8.32
C VAL A 370 17.43 22.83 -8.66
N THR A 371 17.49 21.95 -7.65
CA THR A 371 17.58 20.49 -7.82
C THR A 371 16.24 19.78 -7.76
N GLU A 372 15.29 20.32 -6.99
CA GLU A 372 13.96 19.75 -6.76
C GLU A 372 12.89 20.52 -7.52
N SER A 373 11.70 19.94 -7.63
CA SER A 373 10.53 20.53 -8.29
C SER A 373 9.33 20.48 -7.38
N ASP A 374 8.35 21.34 -7.64
CA ASP A 374 7.03 21.23 -7.03
C ASP A 374 6.31 19.95 -7.46
N SER A 375 5.30 19.57 -6.67
CA SER A 375 4.49 18.39 -6.95
C SER A 375 3.06 18.74 -7.35
N TYR A 376 2.64 18.29 -8.53
CA TYR A 376 1.23 18.10 -8.85
C TYR A 376 0.71 16.87 -8.11
N LEU A 377 -0.40 17.04 -7.42
CA LEU A 377 -1.10 16.01 -6.67
C LEU A 377 -2.18 15.38 -7.55
N THR A 378 -1.75 14.71 -8.62
CA THR A 378 -2.61 14.12 -9.66
C THR A 378 -3.48 12.96 -9.18
N GLY A 379 -3.31 12.51 -7.93
CA GLY A 379 -4.23 11.59 -7.26
C GLY A 379 -5.56 12.23 -6.88
N ALA A 380 -5.66 13.57 -6.91
CA ALA A 380 -6.86 14.31 -6.56
C ALA A 380 -7.16 15.48 -7.51
N PHE A 381 -8.39 15.99 -7.45
CA PHE A 381 -8.88 17.07 -8.31
C PHE A 381 -9.99 17.89 -7.68
N PHE A 382 -9.90 19.21 -7.80
CA PHE A 382 -10.90 20.15 -7.30
C PHE A 382 -11.97 20.41 -8.36
N ARG A 383 -13.14 19.79 -8.22
CA ARG A 383 -14.31 19.94 -9.10
C ARG A 383 -14.82 21.38 -9.17
N SER A 384 -14.76 22.12 -8.07
CA SER A 384 -15.26 23.50 -8.00
C SER A 384 -14.44 24.47 -8.84
N SER A 385 -13.16 24.17 -9.03
CA SER A 385 -12.19 25.08 -9.64
C SER A 385 -11.60 24.52 -10.94
N ASP A 386 -11.89 23.26 -11.29
CA ASP A 386 -11.38 22.54 -12.47
C ASP A 386 -9.84 22.43 -12.48
N LEU A 387 -9.22 22.28 -11.30
CA LEU A 387 -7.78 22.33 -11.10
C LEU A 387 -7.22 21.16 -10.29
N VAL A 388 -5.98 20.79 -10.62
CA VAL A 388 -5.19 19.81 -9.88
C VAL A 388 -4.49 20.51 -8.70
N PRO A 389 -4.51 19.91 -7.50
CA PRO A 389 -3.78 20.47 -6.37
C PRO A 389 -2.26 20.42 -6.59
N ARG A 390 -1.56 21.39 -6.03
CA ARG A 390 -0.09 21.52 -6.04
C ARG A 390 0.41 21.73 -4.62
N ALA A 391 1.55 21.11 -4.32
CA ALA A 391 2.23 21.28 -3.06
C ALA A 391 3.74 21.51 -3.23
N HIS A 392 4.31 22.34 -2.35
CA HIS A 392 5.75 22.58 -2.27
C HIS A 392 6.14 23.31 -0.96
N TRP A 393 7.43 23.32 -0.69
CA TRP A 393 8.04 24.27 0.23
C TRP A 393 8.54 25.50 -0.53
N SER A 394 8.22 26.71 -0.07
CA SER A 394 8.84 27.95 -0.57
C SER A 394 9.93 28.38 0.41
N ARG A 395 11.17 28.43 -0.09
CA ARG A 395 12.33 28.85 0.68
C ARG A 395 12.37 30.35 0.88
N ASP A 396 11.93 31.16 -0.08
CA ASP A 396 11.86 32.62 0.00
C ASP A 396 10.78 33.09 0.99
N LEU A 397 9.69 32.34 1.09
CA LEU A 397 8.56 32.66 1.96
C LEU A 397 8.55 31.83 3.25
N HIS A 398 9.53 30.94 3.42
CA HIS A 398 9.77 30.11 4.60
C HIS A 398 8.52 29.36 5.08
N ARG A 399 7.72 28.80 4.16
CA ARG A 399 6.43 28.16 4.50
C ARG A 399 6.03 27.09 3.50
N VAL A 400 5.10 26.25 3.90
CA VAL A 400 4.45 25.25 3.02
C VAL A 400 3.33 25.90 2.22
N PHE A 401 3.19 25.49 0.96
CA PHE A 401 2.09 25.87 0.08
C PHE A 401 1.27 24.64 -0.30
N LEU A 402 -0.04 24.70 -0.07
CA LEU A 402 -1.05 23.80 -0.63
C LEU A 402 -2.03 24.63 -1.46
N VAL A 403 -1.82 24.69 -2.76
CA VAL A 403 -2.54 25.60 -3.65
C VAL A 403 -3.11 24.86 -4.85
N LEU A 404 -3.92 25.53 -5.65
CA LEU A 404 -4.31 25.04 -6.97
C LEU A 404 -3.35 25.64 -8.00
N SER A 405 -3.05 24.88 -9.05
CA SER A 405 -2.07 25.33 -10.04
C SER A 405 -2.55 25.10 -11.46
N ASP A 406 -2.23 26.07 -12.31
CA ASP A 406 -2.12 25.92 -13.75
C ASP A 406 -0.69 25.45 -14.13
N ASN A 407 -0.39 25.30 -15.43
CA ASN A 407 0.90 24.85 -15.94
C ASN A 407 2.06 25.78 -15.55
N PHE A 408 3.09 25.25 -14.86
CA PHE A 408 4.39 25.91 -14.70
C PHE A 408 5.53 24.95 -15.07
N PRO A 409 6.65 25.46 -15.61
CA PRO A 409 7.76 24.63 -16.12
C PRO A 409 8.49 23.83 -15.03
N ASN A 410 8.30 24.21 -13.77
CA ASN A 410 9.05 23.70 -12.63
C ASN A 410 8.22 22.77 -11.74
N ILE A 411 7.10 22.25 -12.25
CA ILE A 411 6.23 21.32 -11.51
C ILE A 411 6.30 19.95 -12.21
N GLY A 412 6.45 18.91 -11.40
CA GLY A 412 6.35 17.52 -11.86
C GLY A 412 5.35 16.73 -11.04
N VAL A 413 5.45 15.40 -11.13
CA VAL A 413 4.59 14.49 -10.37
C VAL A 413 5.45 13.51 -9.61
N ARG A 414 5.18 13.40 -8.31
CA ARG A 414 5.58 12.25 -7.52
C ARG A 414 4.54 11.15 -7.68
N SER A 415 5.01 9.96 -8.05
CA SER A 415 4.18 8.76 -8.08
C SER A 415 4.59 7.79 -6.98
N SER A 416 3.66 6.90 -6.65
CA SER A 416 3.80 5.86 -5.65
C SER A 416 3.08 4.59 -6.12
N VAL A 417 3.32 3.49 -5.42
CA VAL A 417 2.61 2.22 -5.62
C VAL A 417 1.80 1.93 -4.37
N ILE A 418 0.50 1.72 -4.50
CA ILE A 418 -0.37 1.34 -3.37
C ILE A 418 -0.17 -0.15 -3.07
N VAL A 419 -0.01 -0.50 -1.79
CA VAL A 419 0.23 -1.87 -1.27
C VAL A 419 -1.08 -2.61 -1.06
#